data_AF-A0A2A9JYS4-F1
#
_entry.id   AF-A0A2A9JYS4-F1
#
_cell.length_a   1.000
_cell.length_b   1.000
_cell.length_c   1.000
_cell.angle_alpha   90.00
_cell.angle_beta   90.00
_cell.angle_gamma   90.00
#
_symmetry.space_group_name_H-M   'P 1'
#
loop_
_entity.id
_entity.type
_entity.pdbx_description
1 polymer ?
#
loop_
_entity_poly.entity_id
_entity_poly.type
_entity_poly.pdbx_seq_one_letter_code
_entity_poly.pdbx_strand_id
1 'polypeptide(L)'
;MHLDPAETNRRAYDDARVEWRRGTAELIEPASADPVIMSGNVAMHLIGQDWQQEPTERTTAAGRLVESEATSTPDADGVVVHRWRTEYSDEGVVREGEEHLQFRSVEQVTEDLAAAGLAVDRVWSDWHGRPFDAAEHPLMIIEACPQGA
;
A
#
# COMPACT_ATOMS: atom_id res chain seq x y z
N MET A 1 -17.92 19.42 -4.80
CA MET A 1 -16.69 19.09 -5.55
C MET A 1 -15.84 18.21 -4.63
N HIS A 2 -15.91 16.90 -4.80
CA HIS A 2 -15.12 15.96 -4.00
C HIS A 2 -13.66 16.07 -4.48
N LEU A 3 -12.77 16.54 -3.59
CA LEU A 3 -11.34 16.61 -3.88
C LEU A 3 -10.79 15.19 -3.96
N ASP A 4 -9.82 14.97 -4.83
CA ASP A 4 -9.02 13.75 -4.87
C ASP A 4 -8.50 13.44 -3.44
N PRO A 5 -8.66 12.22 -2.90
CA PRO A 5 -8.11 11.84 -1.61
C PRO A 5 -6.62 12.17 -1.45
N ALA A 6 -5.83 12.04 -2.53
CA ALA A 6 -4.42 12.42 -2.54
C ALA A 6 -4.24 13.94 -2.33
N GLU A 7 -5.11 14.75 -2.91
CA GLU A 7 -5.08 16.21 -2.74
C GLU A 7 -5.56 16.63 -1.34
N THR A 8 -6.51 15.88 -0.76
CA THR A 8 -6.95 16.07 0.62
C THR A 8 -5.84 15.77 1.61
N ASN A 9 -5.13 14.64 1.45
CA ASN A 9 -3.98 14.27 2.28
C ASN A 9 -2.83 15.28 2.14
N ARG A 10 -2.48 15.69 0.91
CA ARG A 10 -1.46 16.71 0.69
C ARG A 10 -1.75 17.98 1.50
N ARG A 11 -2.98 18.48 1.45
CA ARG A 11 -3.38 19.71 2.16
C ARG A 11 -3.33 19.55 3.68
N ALA A 12 -3.67 18.37 4.20
CA ALA A 12 -3.65 18.11 5.64
C ALA A 12 -2.21 18.09 6.21
N TYR A 13 -1.21 17.75 5.38
CA TYR A 13 0.18 17.56 5.79
C TYR A 13 1.15 18.46 4.99
N ASP A 14 0.67 19.58 4.44
CA ASP A 14 1.48 20.53 3.66
C ASP A 14 2.44 21.27 4.61
N ASP A 15 3.74 21.07 4.46
CA ASP A 15 4.80 21.67 5.27
C ASP A 15 5.96 22.05 4.34
N ALA A 16 6.64 23.16 4.62
CA ALA A 16 7.76 23.65 3.80
C ALA A 16 8.94 22.66 3.69
N ARG A 17 8.99 21.65 4.56
CA ARG A 17 10.01 20.59 4.56
C ARG A 17 9.60 19.37 3.72
N VAL A 18 8.38 19.34 3.18
CA VAL A 18 7.82 18.20 2.46
C VAL A 18 7.57 18.59 1.00
N GLU A 19 8.24 17.90 0.07
CA GLU A 19 7.95 18.02 -1.36
C GLU A 19 6.97 16.93 -1.79
N TRP A 20 5.83 17.32 -2.34
CA TRP A 20 4.84 16.40 -2.88
C TRP A 20 4.98 16.30 -4.41
N ARG A 21 5.30 15.11 -4.91
CA ARG A 21 5.37 14.81 -6.35
C ARG A 21 4.22 13.90 -6.76
N ARG A 22 3.41 14.32 -7.75
CA ARG A 22 2.38 13.48 -8.36
C ARG A 22 2.96 12.76 -9.57
N GLY A 23 3.07 11.44 -9.51
CA GLY A 23 3.53 10.61 -10.62
C GLY A 23 4.00 9.23 -10.16
N THR A 24 4.88 8.61 -10.94
CA THR A 24 5.53 7.34 -10.60
C THR A 24 6.88 7.61 -9.93
N ALA A 25 7.51 6.56 -9.37
CA ALA A 25 8.84 6.64 -8.77
C ALA A 25 9.94 7.10 -9.76
N GLU A 26 9.67 7.07 -11.08
CA GLU A 26 10.57 7.57 -12.12
C GLU A 26 10.86 9.09 -11.99
N LEU A 27 10.05 9.83 -11.23
CA LEU A 27 10.29 11.25 -10.91
C LEU A 27 11.32 11.45 -9.79
N ILE A 28 11.87 10.38 -9.22
CA ILE A 28 12.85 10.42 -8.13
C ILE A 28 14.22 10.13 -8.72
N GLU A 29 15.12 11.13 -8.67
CA GLU A 29 16.52 10.96 -9.09
C GLU A 29 17.18 9.84 -8.27
N PRO A 30 17.94 8.92 -8.90
CA PRO A 30 18.66 7.87 -8.20
C PRO A 30 19.57 8.44 -7.09
N ALA A 31 19.59 7.80 -5.93
CA ALA A 31 20.40 8.21 -4.77
C ALA A 31 20.14 9.65 -4.26
N SER A 32 18.95 10.22 -4.52
CA SER A 32 18.57 11.56 -4.02
C SER A 32 18.00 11.59 -2.60
N ALA A 33 17.90 10.43 -1.94
CA ALA A 33 17.43 10.29 -0.56
C ALA A 33 18.30 9.30 0.22
N ASP A 34 18.52 9.58 1.51
CA ASP A 34 19.29 8.71 2.42
C ASP A 34 18.47 7.45 2.78
N PRO A 35 17.20 7.55 3.22
CA PRO A 35 16.25 6.44 3.22
C PRO A 35 15.13 6.64 2.18
N VAL A 36 14.69 5.54 1.59
CA VAL A 36 13.42 5.46 0.84
C VAL A 36 12.44 4.60 1.63
N ILE A 37 11.26 5.16 1.91
CA ILE A 37 10.18 4.43 2.59
C ILE A 37 9.10 4.12 1.56
N MET A 38 8.85 2.83 1.33
CA MET A 38 7.72 2.35 0.55
C MET A 38 6.62 1.91 1.52
N SER A 39 5.72 2.82 1.85
CA SER A 39 4.59 2.58 2.77
C SER A 39 3.25 2.78 2.06
N GLY A 40 2.25 2.00 2.45
CA GLY A 40 1.04 1.75 1.65
C GLY A 40 1.14 0.38 1.00
N ASN A 41 0.06 -0.14 0.41
CA ASN A 41 -0.10 -1.52 -0.10
C ASN A 41 0.85 -1.94 -1.25
N VAL A 42 2.12 -1.55 -1.18
CA VAL A 42 3.17 -1.63 -2.22
C VAL A 42 3.95 -2.95 -2.11
N ALA A 43 4.07 -3.49 -0.91
CA ALA A 43 4.46 -4.87 -0.65
C ALA A 43 3.67 -5.32 0.58
N MET A 44 2.65 -6.15 0.38
CA MET A 44 1.83 -6.66 1.48
C MET A 44 2.16 -8.12 1.74
N HIS A 45 2.08 -8.52 3.01
CA HIS A 45 1.98 -9.91 3.43
C HIS A 45 0.58 -10.07 4.03
N LEU A 46 -0.26 -10.96 3.48
CA LEU A 46 -1.56 -11.29 4.08
C LEU A 46 -1.52 -12.70 4.63
N ILE A 47 -1.82 -12.81 5.92
CA ILE A 47 -2.10 -14.10 6.56
C ILE A 47 -3.62 -14.30 6.51
N GLY A 48 -4.10 -15.03 5.51
CA GLY A 48 -5.40 -15.72 5.55
C GLY A 48 -6.63 -14.89 5.94
N GLN A 49 -6.75 -13.64 5.48
CA GLN A 49 -7.98 -12.87 5.63
C GLN A 49 -8.64 -12.67 4.27
N ASP A 50 -9.86 -13.18 4.13
CA ASP A 50 -10.75 -12.80 3.03
C ASP A 50 -11.16 -11.34 3.24
N TRP A 51 -10.68 -10.43 2.38
CA TRP A 51 -11.16 -9.05 2.32
C TRP A 51 -12.45 -8.99 1.51
N GLN A 52 -13.45 -9.69 2.05
CA GLN A 52 -14.80 -9.75 1.54
C GLN A 52 -15.68 -8.95 2.48
N GLN A 53 -16.23 -7.86 1.96
CA GLN A 53 -17.21 -7.06 2.66
C GLN A 53 -18.48 -6.98 1.82
N GLU A 54 -19.52 -7.68 2.29
CA GLU A 54 -20.89 -7.47 1.78
C GLU A 54 -21.29 -6.00 1.98
N PRO A 55 -22.15 -5.43 1.11
CA PRO A 55 -22.52 -4.02 1.18
C PRO A 55 -22.92 -3.57 2.60
N THR A 56 -22.16 -2.63 3.16
CA THR A 56 -22.47 -2.01 4.46
C THR A 56 -22.74 -0.52 4.31
N GLU A 57 -23.62 0.02 5.15
CA GLU A 57 -23.94 1.44 5.16
C GLU A 57 -23.17 2.18 6.25
N ARG A 58 -22.62 3.35 5.91
CA ARG A 58 -21.92 4.22 6.86
C ARG A 58 -22.25 5.68 6.60
N THR A 59 -22.54 6.42 7.66
CA THR A 59 -22.71 7.88 7.58
C THR A 59 -21.39 8.58 7.85
N THR A 60 -20.98 9.47 6.95
CA THR A 60 -19.74 10.23 7.03
C THR A 60 -20.02 11.73 6.91
N ALA A 61 -18.98 12.57 7.07
CA ALA A 61 -19.08 13.99 6.77
C ALA A 61 -19.43 14.28 5.30
N ALA A 62 -19.20 13.32 4.39
CA ALA A 62 -19.54 13.42 2.97
C ALA A 62 -20.95 12.88 2.64
N GLY A 63 -21.73 12.47 3.64
CA GLY A 63 -23.07 11.88 3.46
C GLY A 63 -23.11 10.38 3.73
N ARG A 64 -24.24 9.76 3.38
CA ARG A 64 -24.43 8.31 3.47
C ARG A 64 -23.69 7.59 2.35
N LEU A 65 -22.90 6.60 2.73
CA LEU A 65 -22.17 5.71 1.83
C LEU A 65 -22.69 4.28 1.97
N VAL A 66 -22.74 3.55 0.86
CA VAL A 66 -22.83 2.09 0.83
C VAL A 66 -21.53 1.56 0.25
N GLU A 67 -20.81 0.74 1.02
CA GLU A 67 -19.45 0.28 0.70
C GLU A 67 -19.40 -1.24 0.64
N SER A 68 -18.81 -1.79 -0.42
CA SER A 68 -18.55 -3.23 -0.57
C SER A 68 -17.17 -3.48 -1.15
N GLU A 69 -16.54 -4.57 -0.72
CA GLU A 69 -15.20 -4.99 -1.13
C GLU A 69 -15.20 -6.48 -1.44
N ALA A 70 -14.42 -6.87 -2.44
CA ALA A 70 -14.24 -8.28 -2.78
C ALA A 70 -12.82 -8.53 -3.29
N THR A 71 -12.22 -9.64 -2.85
CA THR A 71 -10.93 -10.12 -3.36
C THR A 71 -11.06 -11.39 -4.17
N SER A 72 -10.24 -11.54 -5.22
CA SER A 72 -10.05 -12.84 -5.87
C SER A 72 -9.18 -13.77 -5.01
N THR A 73 -9.17 -15.05 -5.36
CA THR A 73 -8.04 -15.91 -4.99
C THR A 73 -6.76 -15.38 -5.66
N PRO A 74 -5.57 -15.57 -5.07
CA PRO A 74 -4.32 -15.29 -5.75
C PRO A 74 -4.22 -16.08 -7.06
N ASP A 75 -3.65 -15.47 -8.10
CA ASP A 75 -3.30 -16.16 -9.34
C ASP A 75 -1.96 -16.91 -9.22
N ALA A 76 -1.44 -17.41 -10.35
CA ALA A 76 -0.20 -18.16 -10.40
C ALA A 76 1.04 -17.35 -9.96
N ASP A 77 0.97 -16.02 -10.06
CA ASP A 77 2.04 -15.08 -9.69
C ASP A 77 1.81 -14.50 -8.27
N GLY A 78 0.79 -14.99 -7.56
CA GLY A 78 0.41 -14.52 -6.23
C GLY A 78 -0.32 -13.18 -6.23
N VAL A 79 -0.84 -12.74 -7.38
CA VAL A 79 -1.59 -11.48 -7.51
C VAL A 79 -3.06 -11.71 -7.15
N VAL A 80 -3.59 -10.83 -6.31
CA VAL A 80 -4.99 -10.77 -5.90
C VAL A 80 -5.61 -9.50 -6.48
N VAL A 81 -6.76 -9.63 -7.11
CA VAL A 81 -7.56 -8.49 -7.53
C VAL A 81 -8.49 -8.10 -6.39
N HIS A 82 -8.28 -6.91 -5.82
CA HIS A 82 -9.18 -6.27 -4.89
C HIS A 82 -10.13 -5.35 -5.67
N ARG A 83 -11.44 -5.54 -5.49
CA ARG A 83 -12.49 -4.71 -6.08
C ARG A 83 -13.19 -3.96 -4.97
N TRP A 84 -13.32 -2.66 -5.13
CA TRP A 84 -14.08 -1.83 -4.21
C TRP A 84 -15.20 -1.12 -4.95
N ARG A 85 -16.32 -0.91 -4.25
CA ARG A 85 -17.45 -0.13 -4.71
C ARG A 85 -17.97 0.73 -3.57
N THR A 86 -18.10 2.02 -3.82
CA THR A 86 -18.67 3.02 -2.91
C THR A 86 -19.80 3.76 -3.60
N GLU A 87 -21.00 3.68 -3.03
CA GLU A 87 -22.17 4.42 -3.48
C GLU A 87 -22.46 5.56 -2.51
N TYR A 88 -22.42 6.79 -3.01
CA TYR A 88 -22.79 8.01 -2.30
C TYR A 88 -24.30 8.19 -2.45
N SER A 89 -25.07 7.63 -1.52
CA SER A 89 -26.53 7.51 -1.62
C SER A 89 -27.23 8.86 -1.80
N ASP A 90 -26.72 9.90 -1.13
CA ASP A 90 -27.32 11.25 -1.17
C ASP A 90 -27.14 11.93 -2.54
N GLU A 91 -26.12 11.53 -3.29
CA GLU A 91 -25.77 12.10 -4.59
C GLU A 91 -26.14 11.17 -5.77
N GLY A 92 -26.51 9.92 -5.48
CA GLY A 92 -26.74 8.88 -6.50
C GLY A 92 -25.47 8.53 -7.30
N VAL A 93 -24.29 8.79 -6.74
CA VAL A 93 -22.99 8.57 -7.41
C VAL A 93 -22.42 7.25 -6.97
N VAL A 94 -22.00 6.42 -7.92
CA VAL A 94 -21.25 5.19 -7.66
C VAL A 94 -19.80 5.39 -8.11
N ARG A 95 -18.86 5.00 -7.25
CA ARG A 95 -17.45 4.89 -7.55
C ARG A 95 -17.05 3.43 -7.36
N GLU A 96 -16.28 2.92 -8.31
CA GLU A 96 -15.76 1.57 -8.24
C GLU A 96 -14.36 1.56 -8.85
N GLY A 97 -13.58 0.58 -8.44
CA GLY A 97 -12.22 0.40 -8.93
C GLY A 97 -11.70 -0.99 -8.62
N GLU A 98 -10.61 -1.32 -9.30
CA GLU A 98 -9.86 -2.54 -9.07
C GLU A 98 -8.41 -2.18 -8.75
N GLU A 99 -7.84 -2.92 -7.81
CA GLU A 99 -6.45 -2.82 -7.39
C GLU A 99 -5.83 -4.21 -7.52
N HIS A 100 -4.66 -4.28 -8.17
CA HIS A 100 -3.89 -5.52 -8.26
C HIS A 100 -2.87 -5.54 -7.13
N LEU A 101 -3.15 -6.36 -6.13
CA LEU A 101 -2.32 -6.52 -4.95
C LEU A 101 -1.40 -7.72 -5.16
N GLN A 102 -0.09 -7.55 -4.97
CA GLN A 102 0.84 -8.66 -5.02
C GLN A 102 1.35 -8.96 -3.61
N PHE A 103 1.05 -10.17 -3.14
CA PHE A 103 1.54 -10.66 -1.85
C PHE A 103 2.87 -11.37 -2.07
N ARG A 104 3.92 -10.87 -1.43
CA ARG A 104 5.27 -11.40 -1.58
C ARG A 104 5.81 -11.84 -0.23
N SER A 105 6.44 -13.00 -0.20
CA SER A 105 7.19 -13.44 0.97
C SER A 105 8.43 -12.58 1.17
N VAL A 106 9.01 -12.62 2.38
CA VAL A 106 10.27 -11.92 2.67
C VAL A 106 11.39 -12.38 1.76
N GLU A 107 11.40 -13.66 1.37
CA GLU A 107 12.37 -14.24 0.44
C GLU A 107 12.20 -13.62 -0.96
N GLN A 108 10.97 -13.57 -1.48
CA GLN A 108 10.69 -12.98 -2.80
C GLN A 108 11.08 -11.50 -2.83
N VAL A 109 10.75 -10.73 -1.79
CA VAL A 109 11.15 -9.31 -1.75
C VAL A 109 12.66 -9.15 -1.62
N THR A 110 13.34 -10.04 -0.87
CA THR A 110 14.80 -10.02 -0.78
C THR A 110 15.45 -10.32 -2.13
N GLU A 111 14.91 -11.27 -2.89
CA GLU A 111 15.37 -11.58 -4.25
C GLU A 111 15.13 -10.43 -5.22
N ASP A 112 13.94 -9.82 -5.19
CA ASP A 112 13.61 -8.64 -6.02
C ASP A 112 14.57 -7.47 -5.74
N LEU A 113 14.85 -7.21 -4.44
CA LEU A 113 15.78 -6.17 -4.03
C LEU A 113 17.22 -6.49 -4.48
N ALA A 114 17.65 -7.75 -4.36
CA ALA A 114 18.96 -8.17 -4.86
C ALA A 114 19.07 -8.01 -6.38
N ALA A 115 18.04 -8.35 -7.14
CA ALA A 115 17.99 -8.13 -8.59
C ALA A 115 18.04 -6.63 -8.97
N ALA A 116 17.54 -5.76 -8.08
CA ALA A 116 17.62 -4.31 -8.21
C ALA A 116 18.97 -3.71 -7.72
N GLY A 117 19.93 -4.54 -7.28
CA GLY A 117 21.24 -4.07 -6.79
C GLY A 117 21.22 -3.58 -5.34
N LEU A 118 20.22 -3.96 -4.55
CA LEU A 118 20.10 -3.66 -3.13
C LEU A 118 20.39 -4.91 -2.29
N ALA A 119 20.98 -4.74 -1.11
CA ALA A 119 21.11 -5.78 -0.10
C ALA A 119 20.16 -5.47 1.05
N VAL A 120 19.39 -6.47 1.50
CA VAL A 120 18.56 -6.34 2.70
C VAL A 120 19.46 -6.38 3.93
N ASP A 121 19.44 -5.30 4.71
CA ASP A 121 20.17 -5.19 5.97
C ASP A 121 19.33 -5.75 7.13
N ARG A 122 18.04 -5.39 7.19
CA ARG A 122 17.14 -5.77 8.30
C ARG A 122 15.70 -5.92 7.84
N VAL A 123 14.96 -6.78 8.53
CA VAL A 123 13.51 -6.95 8.36
C VAL A 123 12.83 -6.85 9.71
N TRP A 124 11.90 -5.92 9.83
CA TRP A 124 11.18 -5.60 11.06
C TRP A 124 9.69 -5.92 10.94
N SER A 125 9.05 -6.29 12.05
CA SER A 125 7.60 -6.51 12.13
C SER A 125 6.82 -5.26 12.52
N ASP A 126 7.49 -4.25 13.06
CA ASP A 126 6.91 -2.99 13.47
C ASP A 126 7.92 -1.83 13.40
N TRP A 127 7.40 -0.61 13.51
CA TRP A 127 8.21 0.62 13.53
C TRP A 127 9.05 0.78 14.80
N HIS A 128 8.90 -0.11 15.78
CA HIS A 128 9.72 -0.14 16.99
C HIS A 128 10.96 -1.03 16.83
N GLY A 129 11.19 -1.59 15.64
CA GLY A 129 12.35 -2.41 15.34
C GLY A 129 12.25 -3.81 15.94
N ARG A 130 11.04 -4.35 16.13
CA ARG A 130 10.88 -5.75 16.49
C ARG A 130 11.27 -6.63 15.31
N PRO A 131 12.06 -7.71 15.50
CA PRO A 131 12.37 -8.65 14.43
C PRO A 131 11.11 -9.20 13.75
N PHE A 132 11.19 -9.40 12.44
CA PHE A 132 10.11 -10.01 11.67
C PHE A 132 10.12 -11.54 11.79
N ASP A 133 8.92 -12.13 11.79
CA ASP A 133 8.67 -13.57 11.68
C ASP A 133 7.46 -13.74 10.76
N ALA A 134 7.65 -14.41 9.63
CA ALA A 134 6.65 -14.57 8.59
C ALA A 134 5.43 -15.40 9.01
N ALA A 135 5.57 -16.25 10.04
CA ALA A 135 4.49 -17.06 10.57
C ALA A 135 3.56 -16.26 11.51
N GLU A 136 4.10 -15.24 12.17
CA GLU A 136 3.42 -14.53 13.26
C GLU A 136 3.01 -13.10 12.87
N HIS A 137 3.74 -12.47 11.95
CA HIS A 137 3.60 -11.04 11.70
C HIS A 137 3.03 -10.75 10.30
N PRO A 138 1.97 -9.93 10.19
CA PRO A 138 1.37 -9.55 8.90
C PRO A 138 2.08 -8.35 8.23
N LEU A 139 2.94 -7.63 8.95
CA LEU A 139 3.67 -6.48 8.44
C LEU A 139 5.16 -6.82 8.39
N MET A 140 5.79 -6.53 7.25
CA MET A 140 7.24 -6.51 7.11
C MET A 140 7.68 -5.09 6.71
N ILE A 141 8.74 -4.61 7.35
CA ILE A 141 9.44 -3.37 7.02
C ILE A 141 10.87 -3.76 6.66
N ILE A 142 11.28 -3.50 5.42
CA ILE A 142 12.58 -3.91 4.90
C ILE A 142 13.50 -2.69 4.83
N GLU A 143 14.63 -2.78 5.51
CA GLU A 143 15.75 -1.86 5.41
C GLU A 143 16.77 -2.46 4.44
N ALA A 144 17.11 -1.73 3.37
CA ALA A 144 18.02 -2.20 2.35
C ALA A 144 18.97 -1.07 1.89
N CYS A 145 20.20 -1.45 1.54
CA CYS A 145 21.24 -0.54 1.08
C CYS A 145 21.80 -0.95 -0.31
N PRO A 146 22.43 -0.04 -1.06
CA PRO A 146 23.08 -0.40 -2.32
C PRO A 146 24.20 -1.43 -2.14
N GLN A 147 24.25 -2.44 -3.01
CA GLN A 147 25.35 -3.40 -3.02
C GLN A 147 26.65 -2.73 -3.48
N GLY A 148 27.68 -2.73 -2.62
CA GLY A 148 29.03 -2.24 -2.96
C GLY A 148 29.33 -0.78 -2.59
N ALA A 149 28.61 -0.20 -1.62
CA ALA A 149 29.00 1.04 -0.95
C ALA A 149 30.25 0.88 -0.05
#